data_AF-A0A1M3KQY9-F1
#
_entry.id   AF-A0A1M3KQY9-F1
#
_cell.length_a   1.000
_cell.length_b   1.000
_cell.length_c   1.000
_cell.angle_alpha   90.00
_cell.angle_beta   90.00
_cell.angle_gamma   90.00
#
_symmetry.space_group_name_H-M   'P 1'
#
loop_
_entity.id
_entity.type
_entity.pdbx_description
1 polymer ?
#
loop_
_entity_poly.entity_id
_entity_poly.type
_entity_poly.pdbx_seq_one_letter_code
_entity_poly.pdbx_strand_id
1 'polypeptide(L)'
;MSKRDPALSVLVADPSSHMASLVAVMLRSIGIRSVGATLDLPHAAAELARRPYGLILIDEQLGGKEGFDMIRALRHLADHPNRETPIFMMAGAPDARMIATARDAGVTEFLKKPFSAEHIQLRLDGLKRAPRAFVEGQSYTGPDRRRRTVSGATRRRASDPPAA
;
A
#
# COMPACT_ATOMS: atom_id res chain seq x y z
N MET A 1 -6.53 -29.51 -6.81
CA MET A 1 -5.61 -28.35 -6.96
C MET A 1 -5.95 -27.34 -5.87
N SER A 2 -5.10 -27.19 -4.85
CA SER A 2 -5.37 -26.28 -3.73
C SER A 2 -5.39 -24.83 -4.24
N LYS A 3 -6.52 -24.13 -4.14
CA LYS A 3 -6.62 -22.70 -4.43
C LYS A 3 -5.60 -21.99 -3.53
N ARG A 4 -4.61 -21.30 -4.10
CA ARG A 4 -3.68 -20.48 -3.31
C ARG A 4 -4.50 -19.41 -2.60
N ASP A 5 -4.29 -19.27 -1.29
CA ASP A 5 -4.91 -18.24 -0.47
C ASP A 5 -4.45 -16.85 -0.99
N PRO A 6 -5.36 -15.99 -1.47
CA PRO A 6 -5.00 -14.66 -1.93
C PRO A 6 -4.37 -13.80 -0.83
N ALA A 7 -4.66 -14.04 0.45
CA ALA A 7 -3.98 -13.35 1.56
C ALA A 7 -2.46 -13.62 1.59
N LEU A 8 -1.99 -14.66 0.88
CA LEU A 8 -0.59 -15.06 0.79
C LEU A 8 0.07 -14.68 -0.54
N SER A 9 -0.62 -13.98 -1.45
CA SER A 9 -0.08 -13.54 -2.74
C SER A 9 0.18 -12.03 -2.78
N VAL A 10 1.31 -11.66 -3.40
CA VAL A 10 1.74 -10.26 -3.54
C VAL A 10 2.07 -9.95 -4.99
N LEU A 11 1.60 -8.79 -5.46
CA LEU A 11 2.03 -8.21 -6.74
C LEU A 11 3.08 -7.14 -6.48
N VAL A 12 4.21 -7.19 -7.18
CA VAL A 12 5.22 -6.14 -7.20
C VAL A 12 5.22 -5.48 -8.58
N ALA A 13 4.85 -4.21 -8.63
CA ALA A 13 4.81 -3.43 -9.86
C ALA A 13 5.91 -2.36 -9.82
N ASP A 14 7.04 -2.63 -10.49
CA ASP A 14 8.25 -1.79 -10.44
C ASP A 14 8.94 -1.84 -11.82
N PRO A 15 9.29 -0.68 -12.43
CA PRO A 15 9.92 -0.67 -13.76
C PRO A 15 11.32 -1.31 -13.78
N SER A 16 11.97 -1.44 -12.62
CA SER A 16 13.26 -2.13 -12.48
C SER A 16 13.04 -3.60 -12.12
N SER A 17 13.38 -4.49 -13.06
CA SER A 17 13.36 -5.95 -12.82
C SER A 17 14.29 -6.38 -11.68
N HIS A 18 15.39 -5.64 -11.47
CA HIS A 18 16.30 -5.85 -10.36
C HIS A 18 15.63 -5.52 -9.02
N MET A 19 15.00 -4.35 -8.91
CA MET A 19 14.27 -3.96 -7.70
C MET A 19 13.10 -4.91 -7.42
N ALA A 20 12.31 -5.26 -8.44
CA ALA A 20 11.24 -6.24 -8.30
C ALA A 20 11.75 -7.59 -7.75
N SER A 21 12.92 -8.04 -8.23
CA SER A 21 13.56 -9.27 -7.76
C SER A 21 14.04 -9.16 -6.31
N LEU A 22 14.64 -8.04 -5.92
CA LEU A 22 15.06 -7.79 -4.54
C LEU A 22 13.87 -7.76 -3.59
N VAL A 23 12.79 -7.06 -3.95
CA VAL A 23 11.55 -7.01 -3.16
C VAL A 23 10.95 -8.41 -3.03
N ALA A 24 10.98 -9.22 -4.08
CA ALA A 24 10.54 -10.61 -4.01
C ALA A 24 11.38 -11.46 -3.05
N VAL A 25 12.70 -11.24 -2.98
CA VAL A 25 13.58 -11.88 -1.98
C VAL A 25 13.20 -11.43 -0.56
N MET A 26 12.99 -10.14 -0.35
CA MET A 26 12.56 -9.61 0.96
C MET A 26 11.24 -10.22 1.40
N LEU A 27 10.23 -10.26 0.52
CA LEU A 27 8.93 -10.88 0.80
C LEU A 27 9.07 -12.36 1.17
N ARG A 28 9.90 -13.12 0.43
CA ARG A 28 10.17 -14.53 0.75
C ARG A 28 10.81 -14.71 2.12
N SER A 29 11.70 -13.81 2.52
CA SER A 29 12.36 -13.87 3.84
C SER A 29 11.38 -13.71 5.02
N ILE A 30 10.23 -13.05 4.79
CA ILE A 30 9.16 -12.89 5.79
C ILE A 30 8.00 -13.87 5.57
N GLY A 31 8.23 -14.95 4.82
CA GLY A 31 7.27 -16.05 4.64
C GLY A 31 6.30 -15.90 3.47
N ILE A 32 6.37 -14.81 2.70
CA ILE A 32 5.51 -14.58 1.53
C ILE A 32 6.14 -15.22 0.29
N ARG A 33 5.62 -16.39 -0.10
CA ARG A 33 6.20 -17.19 -1.20
C ARG A 33 5.57 -16.93 -2.57
N SER A 34 4.33 -16.46 -2.63
CA SER A 34 3.62 -16.24 -3.90
C SER A 34 3.75 -14.80 -4.35
N VAL A 35 4.86 -14.47 -5.04
CA VAL A 35 5.13 -13.12 -5.53
C VAL A 35 5.04 -13.09 -7.06
N GLY A 36 4.17 -12.24 -7.60
CA GLY A 36 4.14 -11.88 -9.02
C GLY A 36 4.84 -10.54 -9.23
N ALA A 37 5.35 -10.30 -10.43
CA ALA A 37 6.00 -9.04 -10.78
C ALA A 37 5.52 -8.52 -12.15
N THR A 38 5.34 -7.21 -12.27
CA THR A 38 5.04 -6.49 -13.51
C THR A 38 5.95 -5.28 -13.63
N LEU A 39 6.42 -4.96 -14.84
CA LEU A 39 7.41 -3.91 -15.06
C LEU A 39 6.80 -2.62 -15.66
N ASP A 40 5.51 -2.62 -15.92
CA ASP A 40 4.79 -1.46 -16.44
C ASP A 40 3.35 -1.45 -15.93
N LEU A 41 2.70 -0.30 -16.11
CA LEU A 41 1.36 -0.04 -15.61
C LEU A 41 0.27 -0.88 -16.34
N PRO A 42 0.28 -1.01 -17.68
CA PRO A 42 -0.69 -1.86 -18.38
C PRO A 42 -0.69 -3.32 -17.92
N HIS A 43 0.48 -3.94 -17.75
CA HIS A 43 0.57 -5.31 -17.24
C HIS A 43 0.15 -5.41 -15.77
N ALA A 44 0.45 -4.40 -14.95
CA ALA A 44 -0.04 -4.34 -13.57
C ALA A 44 -1.57 -4.32 -13.54
N ALA A 45 -2.21 -3.45 -14.32
CA ALA A 45 -3.67 -3.38 -14.41
C ALA A 45 -4.29 -4.69 -14.91
N ALA A 46 -3.72 -5.30 -15.95
CA ALA A 46 -4.18 -6.59 -16.47
C ALA A 46 -4.06 -7.71 -15.42
N GLU A 47 -2.94 -7.79 -14.68
CA GLU A 47 -2.77 -8.77 -13.62
C GLU A 47 -3.76 -8.59 -12.46
N LEU A 48 -4.03 -7.33 -12.08
CA LEU A 48 -5.01 -7.00 -11.04
C LEU A 48 -6.45 -7.35 -11.44
N ALA A 49 -6.78 -7.26 -12.74
CA ALA A 49 -8.09 -7.68 -13.25
C ALA A 49 -8.26 -9.21 -13.27
N ARG A 50 -7.16 -9.96 -13.42
CA ARG A 50 -7.19 -11.43 -13.56
C ARG A 50 -7.40 -12.18 -12.26
N ARG A 51 -6.89 -11.67 -11.12
CA ARG A 51 -6.95 -12.38 -9.83
C ARG A 51 -6.79 -11.46 -8.62
N PRO A 52 -7.33 -11.86 -7.46
CA PRO A 52 -7.07 -11.17 -6.20
C PRO A 52 -5.63 -11.36 -5.69
N TYR A 53 -5.14 -10.35 -5.00
CA TYR A 53 -3.89 -10.30 -4.25
C TYR A 53 -4.15 -9.86 -2.80
N GLY A 54 -3.30 -10.29 -1.89
CA GLY A 54 -3.32 -9.90 -0.48
C GLY A 54 -2.53 -8.62 -0.19
N LEU A 55 -1.57 -8.27 -1.05
CA LEU A 55 -0.83 -7.02 -1.02
C LEU A 55 -0.40 -6.63 -2.43
N ILE A 56 -0.39 -5.33 -2.70
CA ILE A 56 0.19 -4.74 -3.90
C ILE A 56 1.31 -3.80 -3.47
N LEU A 57 2.51 -4.01 -4.01
CA LEU A 57 3.64 -3.10 -3.90
C LEU A 57 3.80 -2.40 -5.25
N ILE A 58 3.68 -1.08 -5.28
CA ILE A 58 3.81 -0.29 -6.50
C ILE A 58 4.92 0.74 -6.36
N ASP A 59 5.77 0.85 -7.37
CA ASP A 59 6.80 1.86 -7.45
C ASP A 59 6.22 3.23 -7.82
N GLU A 60 6.70 4.30 -7.19
CA GLU A 60 6.27 5.67 -7.50
C GLU A 60 6.55 6.09 -8.96
N GLN A 61 7.56 5.52 -9.60
CA GLN A 61 7.95 5.84 -10.98
C GLN A 61 7.16 5.01 -12.00
N LEU A 62 6.36 4.03 -11.56
CA LEU A 62 5.56 3.19 -12.45
C LEU A 62 4.36 3.98 -13.00
N GLY A 63 4.50 4.48 -14.24
CA GLY A 63 3.45 5.23 -14.93
C GLY A 63 3.21 6.65 -14.39
N GLY A 64 4.00 7.11 -13.40
CA GLY A 64 3.93 8.46 -12.85
C GLY A 64 2.51 8.86 -12.43
N LYS A 65 1.95 9.89 -13.08
CA LYS A 65 0.58 10.36 -12.80
C LYS A 65 -0.47 9.28 -13.06
N GLU A 66 -0.32 8.52 -14.15
CA GLU A 66 -1.26 7.47 -14.53
C GLU A 66 -1.29 6.34 -13.49
N GLY A 67 -0.19 6.13 -12.76
CA GLY A 67 -0.14 5.18 -11.64
C GLY A 67 -1.14 5.54 -10.54
N PHE A 68 -1.22 6.82 -10.16
CA PHE A 68 -2.22 7.28 -9.20
C PHE A 68 -3.65 7.17 -9.73
N ASP A 69 -3.86 7.45 -11.02
CA ASP A 69 -5.17 7.36 -11.67
C ASP A 69 -5.64 5.90 -11.75
N MET A 70 -4.75 4.94 -12.02
CA MET A 70 -5.04 3.51 -11.93
C MET A 70 -5.47 3.11 -10.52
N ILE A 71 -4.77 3.59 -9.49
CA ILE A 71 -5.13 3.28 -8.09
C ILE A 71 -6.52 3.85 -7.76
N ARG A 72 -6.82 5.09 -8.16
CA ARG A 72 -8.16 5.68 -7.99
C ARG A 72 -9.23 4.85 -8.68
N ALA A 73 -9.02 4.52 -9.95
CA ALA A 73 -9.95 3.71 -10.72
C ALA A 73 -10.19 2.35 -10.06
N LEU A 74 -9.12 1.68 -9.62
CA LEU A 74 -9.17 0.42 -8.90
C LEU A 74 -10.06 0.50 -7.64
N ARG A 75 -9.98 1.59 -6.87
CA ARG A 75 -10.83 1.79 -5.69
C ARG A 75 -12.31 2.04 -6.05
N HIS A 76 -12.60 2.64 -7.19
CA HIS A 76 -13.97 2.98 -7.61
C HIS A 76 -14.73 1.82 -8.25
N LEU A 77 -14.05 0.80 -8.79
CA LEU A 77 -14.69 -0.38 -9.38
C LEU A 77 -15.27 -1.30 -8.29
N ALA A 78 -16.60 -1.34 -8.15
CA ALA A 78 -17.33 -2.05 -7.07
C ALA A 78 -16.97 -3.53 -7.00
N ASP A 79 -16.99 -4.20 -8.14
CA ASP A 79 -16.80 -5.64 -8.23
C ASP A 79 -15.34 -6.06 -8.46
N HIS A 80 -14.39 -5.12 -8.36
CA HIS A 80 -12.99 -5.44 -8.63
C HIS A 80 -12.38 -6.25 -7.48
N PRO A 81 -11.74 -7.41 -7.76
CA PRO A 81 -11.25 -8.33 -6.71
C PRO A 81 -10.15 -7.74 -5.82
N ASN A 82 -9.49 -6.68 -6.29
CA ASN A 82 -8.45 -5.95 -5.56
C ASN A 82 -8.90 -4.57 -5.05
N ARG A 83 -10.21 -4.27 -5.05
CA ARG A 83 -10.76 -2.96 -4.63
C ARG A 83 -10.28 -2.54 -3.24
N GLU A 84 -10.20 -3.48 -2.31
CA GLU A 84 -9.80 -3.21 -0.92
C GLU A 84 -8.38 -3.68 -0.58
N THR A 85 -7.69 -4.33 -1.52
CA THR A 85 -6.34 -4.86 -1.30
C THR A 85 -5.40 -3.74 -0.84
N PRO A 86 -4.62 -3.95 0.24
CA PRO A 86 -3.62 -2.97 0.68
C PRO A 86 -2.62 -2.65 -0.45
N ILE A 87 -2.40 -1.36 -0.68
CA ILE A 87 -1.43 -0.87 -1.67
C ILE A 87 -0.33 -0.13 -0.91
N PHE A 88 0.90 -0.63 -1.03
CA PHE A 88 2.10 -0.04 -0.48
C PHE A 88 2.87 0.64 -1.61
N MET A 89 3.04 1.95 -1.51
CA MET A 89 3.83 2.70 -2.47
C MET A 89 5.30 2.71 -2.04
N MET A 90 6.19 2.29 -2.94
CA MET A 90 7.63 2.31 -2.78
C MET A 90 8.18 3.61 -3.37
N ALA A 91 8.73 4.48 -2.52
CA ALA A 91 9.03 5.86 -2.87
C ALA A 91 10.47 6.25 -2.54
N GLY A 92 11.19 6.91 -3.45
CA GLY A 92 12.58 7.32 -3.25
C GLY A 92 12.71 8.51 -2.30
N ALA A 93 12.14 9.63 -2.73
CA ALA A 93 12.19 10.90 -2.01
C ALA A 93 10.80 11.56 -2.03
N PRO A 94 9.80 10.97 -1.34
CA PRO A 94 8.44 11.49 -1.40
C PRO A 94 8.36 12.87 -0.73
N ASP A 95 7.89 13.86 -1.49
CA ASP A 95 7.54 15.18 -0.95
C ASP A 95 6.12 15.18 -0.37
N ALA A 96 5.74 16.28 0.30
CA ALA A 96 4.42 16.42 0.90
C ALA A 96 3.27 16.34 -0.13
N ARG A 97 3.50 16.80 -1.37
CA ARG A 97 2.48 16.80 -2.45
C ARG A 97 2.25 15.40 -2.97
N MET A 98 3.31 14.63 -3.17
CA MET A 98 3.25 13.23 -3.57
C MET A 98 2.54 12.40 -2.49
N ILE A 99 2.88 12.62 -1.21
CA ILE A 99 2.23 11.92 -0.08
C ILE A 99 0.72 12.20 -0.08
N ALA A 100 0.33 13.46 -0.21
CA ALA A 100 -1.08 13.84 -0.30
C ALA A 100 -1.77 13.20 -1.51
N THR A 101 -1.12 13.24 -2.67
CA THR A 101 -1.65 12.69 -3.94
C THR A 101 -1.88 11.20 -3.84
N ALA A 102 -0.94 10.43 -3.29
CA ALA A 102 -1.09 8.98 -3.14
C ALA A 102 -2.15 8.63 -2.10
N ARG A 103 -2.20 9.36 -0.98
CA ARG A 103 -3.24 9.18 0.04
C ARG A 103 -4.64 9.39 -0.56
N ASP A 104 -4.80 10.47 -1.32
CA ASP A 104 -6.07 10.79 -1.98
C ASP A 104 -6.36 9.87 -3.16
N ALA A 105 -5.35 9.18 -3.71
CA ALA A 105 -5.53 8.10 -4.67
C ALA A 105 -6.03 6.79 -4.02
N GLY A 106 -5.79 6.58 -2.72
CA GLY A 106 -6.15 5.35 -2.02
C GLY A 106 -4.97 4.40 -1.75
N VAL A 107 -3.74 4.93 -1.73
CA VAL A 107 -2.57 4.21 -1.21
C VAL A 107 -2.73 3.98 0.29
N THR A 108 -2.43 2.76 0.71
CA THR A 108 -2.56 2.33 2.11
C THR A 108 -1.35 2.76 2.92
N GLU A 109 -0.13 2.39 2.52
CA GLU A 109 1.11 2.74 3.23
C GLU A 109 2.21 3.17 2.27
N PHE A 110 3.24 3.81 2.84
CA PHE A 110 4.47 4.14 2.13
C PHE A 110 5.66 3.34 2.67
N LEU A 111 6.51 2.94 1.75
CA LEU A 111 7.84 2.39 1.98
C LEU A 111 8.85 3.36 1.36
N LYS A 112 9.52 4.14 2.21
CA LYS A 112 10.59 5.04 1.76
C LYS A 112 11.82 4.19 1.44
N LYS A 113 12.39 4.36 0.25
CA LYS A 113 13.64 3.73 -0.16
C LYS A 113 14.83 4.47 0.47
N PRO A 114 15.89 3.75 0.89
CA PRO A 114 15.99 2.29 0.95
C PRO A 114 15.13 1.72 2.11
N PHE A 115 14.56 0.54 1.89
CA PHE A 115 13.83 -0.23 2.91
C PHE A 115 14.29 -1.69 2.93
N SER A 116 13.92 -2.41 3.98
CA SER A 116 14.25 -3.83 4.21
C SER A 116 12.97 -4.66 4.36
N ALA A 117 13.13 -5.99 4.42
CA ALA A 117 12.03 -6.90 4.70
C ALA A 117 11.32 -6.59 6.03
N GLU A 118 12.06 -6.16 7.05
CA GLU A 118 11.52 -5.73 8.34
C GLU A 118 10.59 -4.52 8.20
N HIS A 119 10.92 -3.56 7.34
CA HIS A 119 10.04 -2.42 7.09
C HIS A 119 8.72 -2.84 6.45
N ILE A 120 8.73 -3.80 5.53
CA ILE A 120 7.51 -4.37 4.93
C ILE A 120 6.69 -5.09 6.01
N GLN A 121 7.34 -5.94 6.80
CA GLN A 121 6.72 -6.69 7.89
C GLN A 121 6.07 -5.74 8.92
N LEU A 122 6.76 -4.67 9.32
CA LEU A 122 6.25 -3.68 10.26
C LEU A 122 4.95 -3.02 9.78
N ARG A 123 4.85 -2.72 8.48
CA ARG A 123 3.64 -2.15 7.87
C ARG A 123 2.50 -3.17 7.82
N LEU A 124 2.80 -4.42 7.45
CA LEU A 124 1.82 -5.50 7.47
C LEU A 124 1.26 -5.75 8.87
N ASP A 125 2.13 -5.81 9.88
CA ASP A 125 1.71 -6.02 11.27
C ASP A 125 0.93 -4.81 11.81
N GLY A 126 1.27 -3.61 11.36
CA GLY A 126 0.48 -2.41 11.61
C GLY A 126 -0.96 -2.54 11.10
N LEU A 127 -1.14 -3.00 9.87
CA LEU A 127 -2.47 -3.24 9.29
C LEU A 127 -3.25 -4.36 9.97
N LYS A 128 -2.57 -5.42 10.40
CA LYS A 128 -3.22 -6.51 11.15
C LYS A 128 -3.72 -6.04 12.51
N ARG A 129 -2.94 -5.24 13.23
CA ARG A 129 -3.30 -4.72 14.56
C ARG A 129 -4.39 -3.66 14.51
N ALA A 130 -4.36 -2.81 13.49
CA ALA A 130 -5.32 -1.73 13.30
C ALA A 130 -5.74 -1.67 11.83
N PRO A 131 -6.69 -2.54 11.41
CA PRO A 131 -7.21 -2.52 10.06
C PRO A 131 -7.74 -1.14 9.70
N ARG A 132 -7.44 -0.69 8.48
CA ARG A 132 -8.01 0.55 7.96
C ARG A 132 -9.41 0.25 7.43
N ALA A 133 -10.41 0.93 7.98
CA ALA A 133 -11.75 0.90 7.39
C ALA A 133 -11.68 1.37 5.93
N PHE A 134 -12.37 0.66 5.05
CA PHE A 134 -12.62 1.12 3.70
C PHE A 134 -13.81 2.08 3.75
N VAL A 135 -13.64 3.28 3.21
CA VAL A 135 -14.64 4.35 3.25
C VAL A 135 -15.08 4.65 1.83
N GLU A 136 -16.39 4.73 1.64
CA GLU A 136 -17.01 5.13 0.38
C GLU A 136 -17.82 6.41 0.59
N GLY A 137 -17.44 7.47 -0.10
CA GLY A 137 -18.15 8.74 -0.07
C GLY A 137 -18.17 9.39 -1.45
N GLN A 138 -18.96 10.45 -1.59
CA GLN A 138 -19.16 11.14 -2.88
C GLN A 138 -17.86 11.61 -3.54
N SER A 139 -16.84 11.97 -2.75
CA SER A 139 -15.58 12.54 -3.24
C SER A 139 -14.35 11.67 -2.98
N TYR A 140 -14.50 10.48 -2.40
CA TYR A 140 -13.39 9.59 -2.07
C TYR A 140 -13.86 8.16 -1.83
N THR A 141 -13.17 7.21 -2.45
CA THR A 141 -13.33 5.79 -2.20
C THR A 141 -11.96 5.18 -1.91
N GLY A 142 -11.79 4.61 -0.72
CA GLY A 142 -10.50 4.04 -0.32
C GLY A 142 -10.31 3.90 1.19
N PRO A 143 -9.10 3.52 1.63
CA PRO A 143 -8.78 3.38 3.05
C PRO A 143 -8.95 4.70 3.82
N ASP A 144 -9.43 4.65 5.07
CA ASP A 144 -9.59 5.86 5.89
C ASP A 144 -8.28 6.67 5.95
N ARG A 145 -8.40 7.93 5.53
CA ARG A 145 -7.31 8.92 5.44
C ARG A 145 -6.93 9.47 6.82
N ARG A 146 -7.81 9.34 7.82
CA ARG A 146 -7.56 9.73 9.21
C ARG A 146 -6.68 8.67 9.86
N ARG A 147 -5.37 8.80 9.69
CA ARG A 147 -4.45 8.02 10.50
C ARG A 147 -4.72 8.39 11.95
N ARG A 148 -5.27 7.46 12.74
CA ARG A 148 -5.16 7.56 14.20
C ARG A 148 -3.66 7.62 14.47
N THR A 149 -3.16 8.80 14.79
CA THR A 149 -1.83 8.98 15.32
C THR A 149 -1.78 8.07 16.54
N VAL A 150 -1.07 6.95 16.43
CA VAL A 150 -0.60 6.25 17.63
C VAL A 150 0.37 7.24 18.25
N SER A 151 -0.16 8.00 19.21
CA SER A 151 0.46 9.01 20.07
C SER A 151 1.97 8.80 20.26
N GLY A 152 2.78 9.55 19.51
CA GLY A 152 4.16 9.88 19.87
C GLY A 152 4.33 11.33 20.35
N ALA A 153 3.24 12.11 20.42
CA ALA A 153 3.22 13.44 21.00
C ALA A 153 2.52 13.36 22.35
N THR A 154 3.24 13.74 23.40
CA THR A 154 2.86 13.81 24.80
C THR A 154 1.41 14.26 24.97
N ARG A 155 0.52 13.34 25.36
CA ARG A 155 -0.81 13.70 25.86
C ARG A 155 -0.62 14.48 27.16
N ARG A 156 -0.70 15.82 27.14
CA ARG A 156 -1.14 16.55 28.33
C ARG A 156 -2.53 16.02 28.66
N ARG A 157 -2.68 15.45 29.85
CA ARG A 157 -3.99 15.03 30.34
C ARG A 157 -4.76 16.32 30.67
N ALA A 158 -6.08 16.29 30.54
CA ALA A 158 -6.97 17.38 30.96
C ALA A 158 -6.94 17.65 32.49
N SER A 159 -5.97 17.08 33.21
CA SER A 159 -5.74 17.22 34.65
C SER A 159 -4.46 18.00 34.98
N ASP A 160 -3.72 18.50 34.00
CA ASP A 160 -2.50 19.27 34.28
C ASP A 160 -2.87 20.69 34.74
N PRO A 161 -2.36 21.17 35.90
CA PRO A 161 -2.63 22.51 36.37
C PRO A 161 -2.01 23.56 35.44
N PRO A 162 -2.60 24.77 35.34
CA PRO A 162 -2.01 25.86 34.58
C PRO A 162 -0.67 26.25 35.18
N ALA A 163 0.33 26.47 34.33
CA ALA A 163 1.63 26.96 34.76
C ALA A 163 1.47 28.35 35.38
N ALA A 164 2.13 28.55 36.53
CA ALA A 164 2.16 29.78 37.30
C ALA A 164 2.76 30.96 36.52
#